data_AF-E1Z5D4-F1
#
_entry.id   AF-E1Z5D4-F1
#
_cell.length_a   1.000
_cell.length_b   1.000
_cell.length_c   1.000
_cell.angle_alpha   90.00
_cell.angle_beta   90.00
_cell.angle_gamma   90.00
#
_symmetry.space_group_name_H-M   'P 1'
#
loop_
_entity.id
_entity.type
_entity.pdbx_description
1 polymer ?
#
loop_
_entity_poly.entity_id
_entity_poly.type
_entity_poly.pdbx_seq_one_letter_code
_entity_poly.pdbx_strand_id
1 'polypeptide(L)'
;VTLLRWSPCGSYLLAAHPGGDFRIWQTRTWWSQRWAAAAPGGGGAGELAEACWGPDCRSLLLAYARSPHLVCLHFTAEPPSLQAQLLPLPLRVTARAPRPPPAGSGAGCLIQAVAWDARAQRLAVAVGGSHPAAGCVALYDTRCDPILSARFIGFMR
;
A
#
# COMPACT_ATOMS: atom_id res chain seq x y z
N VAL A 1 5.55 -13.63 10.45
CA VAL A 1 4.57 -12.64 9.97
C VAL A 1 5.13 -11.28 10.30
N THR A 2 5.22 -10.37 9.34
CA THR A 2 5.83 -9.03 9.51
C THR A 2 4.78 -7.93 9.70
N LEU A 3 3.57 -8.14 9.19
CA LEU A 3 2.48 -7.17 9.23
C LEU A 3 1.13 -7.89 9.38
N LEU A 4 0.25 -7.35 10.21
CA LEU A 4 -1.14 -7.78 10.35
C LEU A 4 -2.08 -6.58 10.31
N ARG A 5 -3.15 -6.67 9.52
CA ARG A 5 -4.16 -5.60 9.38
C ARG A 5 -5.56 -6.17 9.20
N TRP A 6 -6.46 -5.83 10.12
CA TRP A 6 -7.89 -6.10 9.98
C TRP A 6 -8.54 -5.12 9.01
N SER A 7 -9.48 -5.61 8.18
CA SER A 7 -10.36 -4.70 7.44
C SER A 7 -11.32 -3.97 8.39
N PRO A 8 -11.77 -2.76 8.07
CA PRO A 8 -12.65 -1.98 8.94
C PRO A 8 -14.00 -2.68 9.21
N CYS A 9 -14.50 -3.50 8.29
CA CYS A 9 -15.72 -4.30 8.46
C CYS A 9 -15.50 -5.63 9.18
N GLY A 10 -14.25 -5.98 9.53
CA GLY A 10 -13.91 -7.25 10.16
C GLY A 10 -14.08 -8.48 9.26
N SER A 11 -14.38 -8.32 7.96
CA SER A 11 -14.57 -9.43 7.02
C SER A 11 -13.25 -10.03 6.52
N TYR A 12 -12.14 -9.31 6.67
CA TYR A 12 -10.83 -9.73 6.18
C TYR A 12 -9.70 -9.47 7.18
N LEU A 13 -8.66 -10.30 7.10
CA LEU A 13 -7.39 -10.11 7.79
C LEU A 13 -6.24 -10.27 6.79
N LEU A 14 -5.40 -9.24 6.66
CA LEU A 14 -4.12 -9.33 5.96
C LEU A 14 -3.04 -9.87 6.90
N ALA A 15 -2.24 -10.80 6.40
CA ALA A 15 -1.00 -11.25 7.02
C ALA A 15 0.15 -11.23 6.00
N ALA A 16 1.15 -10.38 6.25
CA ALA A 16 2.37 -10.33 5.43
C ALA A 16 3.45 -11.26 5.96
N HIS A 17 4.25 -11.81 5.05
CA HIS A 17 5.36 -12.68 5.36
C HIS A 17 6.70 -12.07 4.91
N PRO A 18 7.82 -12.42 5.58
CA PRO A 18 9.14 -12.14 5.05
C PRO A 18 9.26 -12.69 3.62
N GLY A 19 9.84 -11.92 2.71
CA GLY A 19 9.97 -12.32 1.29
C GLY A 19 8.92 -11.73 0.35
N GLY A 20 7.97 -10.93 0.87
CA GLY A 20 7.09 -10.07 0.06
C GLY A 20 5.75 -10.66 -0.34
N ASP A 21 5.51 -11.94 -0.05
CA ASP A 21 4.17 -12.50 -0.16
C ASP A 21 3.30 -12.20 1.07
N PHE A 22 2.00 -12.21 0.85
CA PHE A 22 1.02 -11.99 1.90
C PHE A 22 -0.23 -12.82 1.64
N ARG A 23 -1.04 -13.03 2.67
CA ARG A 23 -2.32 -13.72 2.58
C ARG A 23 -3.43 -12.81 3.05
N ILE A 24 -4.56 -12.89 2.37
CA ILE A 24 -5.83 -12.40 2.92
C ILE A 24 -6.65 -13.59 3.36
N TRP A 25 -7.10 -13.52 4.60
CA TRP A 25 -8.08 -14.42 5.19
C TRP A 25 -9.43 -13.75 5.12
N GLN A 26 -10.43 -14.47 4.63
CA GLN A 26 -11.81 -14.10 4.91
C GLN A 26 -12.22 -14.69 6.25
N THR A 27 -13.00 -13.96 7.03
CA THR A 27 -13.16 -14.24 8.47
C THR A 27 -14.39 -15.08 8.81
N ARG A 28 -15.26 -15.33 7.83
CA ARG A 28 -16.46 -16.16 8.01
C ARG A 28 -16.12 -17.64 8.08
N THR A 29 -15.23 -18.13 7.21
CA THR A 29 -14.81 -19.55 7.20
C THR A 29 -13.29 -19.73 7.32
N TRP A 30 -12.54 -18.64 7.54
CA TRP A 30 -11.07 -18.66 7.69
C TRP A 30 -10.33 -19.31 6.51
N TRP A 31 -10.94 -19.27 5.33
CA TRP A 31 -10.28 -19.56 4.07
C TRP A 31 -9.38 -18.40 3.66
N SER A 32 -8.27 -18.69 3.00
CA SER A 32 -7.29 -17.67 2.61
C SER A 32 -6.83 -17.82 1.18
N GLN A 33 -6.40 -16.71 0.61
CA GLN A 33 -5.73 -16.66 -0.69
C GLN A 33 -4.37 -15.99 -0.53
N ARG A 34 -3.35 -16.60 -1.14
CA ARG A 34 -1.99 -16.05 -1.19
C ARG A 34 -1.87 -15.08 -2.36
N TRP A 35 -1.29 -13.93 -2.10
CA TRP A 35 -0.98 -12.91 -3.08
C TRP A 35 0.51 -12.57 -3.04
N ALA A 36 1.08 -12.34 -4.20
CA ALA A 36 2.43 -11.85 -4.38
C ALA A 36 2.35 -10.73 -5.42
N ALA A 37 2.71 -9.51 -5.04
CA ALA A 37 2.86 -8.48 -6.05
C ALA A 37 4.26 -8.62 -6.64
N ALA A 38 4.34 -8.95 -7.94
CA ALA A 38 5.53 -8.62 -8.69
C ALA A 38 5.67 -7.10 -8.66
N ALA A 39 6.78 -6.59 -8.13
CA ALA A 39 7.09 -5.18 -8.31
C ALA A 39 7.18 -4.91 -9.82
N PRO A 40 6.51 -3.87 -10.36
CA PRO A 40 6.68 -3.51 -11.76
C PRO A 40 8.18 -3.22 -12.01
N GLY A 41 8.83 -4.02 -12.87
CA GLY A 41 10.27 -3.90 -13.18
C GLY A 41 11.12 -5.16 -13.01
N GLY A 42 10.56 -6.34 -12.72
CA GLY A 42 11.26 -7.64 -12.85
C GLY A 42 12.29 -7.97 -11.76
N GLY A 43 12.66 -7.02 -10.90
CA GLY A 43 13.34 -7.31 -9.63
C GLY A 43 12.32 -7.88 -8.64
N GLY A 44 12.61 -9.06 -8.06
CA GLY A 44 11.68 -9.82 -7.23
C GLY A 44 10.85 -8.99 -6.24
N ALA A 45 9.62 -9.45 -5.98
CA ALA A 45 8.64 -8.83 -5.10
C ALA A 45 9.33 -8.15 -3.91
N GLY A 46 9.22 -6.81 -3.83
CA GLY A 46 9.70 -6.09 -2.66
C GLY A 46 9.02 -6.65 -1.42
N GLU A 47 9.67 -6.57 -0.25
CA GLU A 47 9.00 -6.90 0.99
C GLU A 47 7.83 -5.93 1.21
N LEU A 48 6.66 -6.45 1.58
CA LEU A 48 5.50 -5.62 1.93
C LEU A 48 5.82 -4.90 3.23
N ALA A 49 6.08 -3.60 3.14
CA ALA A 49 6.51 -2.76 4.26
C ALA A 49 5.33 -2.23 5.07
N GLU A 50 4.23 -1.86 4.40
CA GLU A 50 3.03 -1.37 5.06
C GLU A 50 1.77 -1.66 4.23
N ALA A 51 0.60 -1.69 4.89
CA ALA A 51 -0.68 -1.87 4.24
C ALA A 51 -1.80 -1.11 4.95
N CYS A 52 -2.68 -0.48 4.18
CA CYS A 52 -3.77 0.34 4.70
C CYS A 52 -5.09 -0.03 4.02
N TRP A 53 -6.06 -0.52 4.80
CA TRP A 53 -7.40 -0.78 4.29
C TRP A 53 -8.14 0.54 4.04
N GLY A 54 -8.83 0.59 2.91
CA GLY A 54 -9.82 1.63 2.65
C GLY A 54 -11.03 1.46 3.56
N PRO A 55 -11.70 2.56 3.91
CA PRO A 55 -12.92 2.52 4.72
C PRO A 55 -14.09 1.83 4.00
N ASP A 56 -14.01 1.71 2.67
CA ASP A 56 -14.96 0.96 1.83
C ASP A 56 -14.92 -0.56 2.05
N CYS A 57 -13.92 -1.06 2.80
CA CYS A 57 -13.65 -2.47 3.03
C CYS A 57 -13.46 -3.30 1.76
N ARG A 58 -13.22 -2.63 0.63
CA ARG A 58 -13.03 -3.22 -0.70
C ARG A 58 -11.72 -2.80 -1.34
N SER A 59 -11.02 -1.84 -0.75
CA SER A 59 -9.72 -1.40 -1.24
C SER A 59 -8.66 -1.65 -0.16
N LEU A 60 -7.51 -2.19 -0.56
CA LEU A 60 -6.36 -2.35 0.31
C LEU A 60 -5.12 -1.79 -0.38
N LEU A 61 -4.52 -0.77 0.22
CA LEU A 61 -3.29 -0.17 -0.26
C LEU A 61 -2.10 -0.94 0.29
N LEU A 62 -1.14 -1.23 -0.58
CA LEU A 62 0.07 -1.99 -0.29
C LEU A 62 1.30 -1.15 -0.64
N ALA A 63 2.21 -1.00 0.32
CA ALA A 63 3.47 -0.29 0.16
C ALA A 63 4.64 -1.27 0.27
N TYR A 64 5.53 -1.27 -0.73
CA TYR A 64 6.68 -2.17 -0.77
C TYR A 64 7.97 -1.43 -0.44
N ALA A 65 8.87 -2.04 0.33
CA ALA A 65 10.05 -1.40 0.92
C ALA A 65 10.95 -0.66 -0.09
N ARG A 66 11.03 -1.19 -1.32
CA ARG A 66 11.89 -0.68 -2.40
C ARG A 66 11.08 -0.09 -3.56
N SER A 67 9.79 0.19 -3.35
CA SER A 67 8.90 0.75 -4.36
C SER A 67 8.46 2.16 -3.97
N PRO A 68 8.58 3.14 -4.88
CA PRO A 68 7.89 4.42 -4.72
C PRO A 68 6.39 4.32 -4.95
N HIS A 69 5.89 3.25 -5.56
CA HIS A 69 4.48 3.12 -5.92
C HIS A 69 3.72 2.33 -4.86
N LEU A 70 2.48 2.74 -4.62
CA LEU A 70 1.50 1.91 -3.94
C LEU A 70 0.85 0.98 -4.96
N VAL A 71 0.39 -0.18 -4.47
CA VAL A 71 -0.50 -1.06 -5.23
C VAL A 71 -1.83 -1.09 -4.50
N CYS A 72 -2.92 -0.91 -5.24
CA CYS A 72 -4.26 -1.08 -4.72
C CYS A 72 -4.75 -2.48 -5.06
N LEU A 73 -5.24 -3.17 -4.06
CA LEU A 73 -5.85 -4.47 -4.16
C LEU A 73 -7.35 -4.28 -3.95
N HIS A 74 -8.09 -4.37 -5.05
CA HIS A 74 -9.49 -4.01 -5.11
C HIS A 74 -10.37 -5.26 -5.19
N PHE A 75 -11.22 -5.46 -4.20
CA PHE A 75 -12.19 -6.55 -4.15
C PHE A 75 -13.40 -6.19 -5.03
N THR A 76 -13.66 -7.03 -6.03
CA THR A 76 -14.70 -6.77 -7.04
C THR A 76 -16.06 -7.38 -6.67
N ALA A 77 -16.10 -8.18 -5.60
CA ALA A 77 -17.31 -8.80 -5.05
C ALA A 77 -17.56 -8.35 -3.60
N GLU A 78 -18.76 -8.60 -3.09
CA GLU A 78 -19.12 -8.23 -1.72
C GLU A 78 -18.32 -9.03 -0.68
N PRO A 79 -18.01 -8.42 0.48
CA PRO A 79 -17.43 -9.14 1.58
C PRO A 79 -18.30 -10.32 2.04
N PRO A 80 -17.70 -11.50 2.32
CA PRO A 80 -16.26 -11.73 2.52
C PRO A 80 -15.57 -12.43 1.33
N SER A 81 -15.96 -12.14 0.08
CA SER A 81 -15.35 -12.74 -1.12
C SER A 81 -13.87 -12.37 -1.30
N LEU A 82 -13.01 -13.30 -1.71
CA LEU A 82 -11.60 -13.02 -2.04
C LEU A 82 -11.36 -12.70 -3.52
N GLN A 83 -12.42 -12.49 -4.31
CA GLN A 83 -12.29 -12.07 -5.70
C GLN A 83 -11.79 -10.62 -5.75
N ALA A 84 -10.53 -10.43 -6.17
CA ALA A 84 -9.87 -9.14 -6.17
C ALA A 84 -8.90 -8.99 -7.35
N GLN A 85 -8.56 -7.73 -7.66
CA GLN A 85 -7.62 -7.34 -8.71
C GLN A 85 -6.54 -6.43 -8.14
N LEU A 86 -5.30 -6.61 -8.60
CA LEU A 86 -4.18 -5.72 -8.27
C LEU A 86 -4.09 -4.61 -9.32
N LEU A 87 -4.16 -3.37 -8.86
CA LEU A 87 -4.15 -2.16 -9.67
C LEU A 87 -2.98 -1.27 -9.21
N PRO A 88 -2.07 -0.84 -10.11
CA PRO A 88 -1.04 0.11 -9.76
C PRO A 88 -1.65 1.44 -9.31
N LEU A 89 -1.15 2.00 -8.20
CA LEU A 89 -1.52 3.33 -7.72
C LEU A 89 -0.27 4.24 -7.72
N PRO A 90 0.04 4.89 -8.85
CA PRO A 90 1.22 5.75 -8.95
C PRO A 90 1.01 7.02 -8.12
N LEU A 91 1.84 7.21 -7.09
CA LEU A 91 1.92 8.47 -6.36
C LEU A 91 2.95 9.37 -7.05
N ARG A 92 2.52 10.54 -7.53
CA ARG A 92 3.40 11.43 -8.31
C ARG A 92 4.58 11.98 -7.51
N VAL A 93 4.46 12.07 -6.19
CA VAL A 93 5.50 12.65 -5.33
C VAL A 93 6.65 11.68 -5.06
N THR A 94 6.36 10.39 -4.92
CA THR A 94 7.39 9.36 -4.75
C THR A 94 8.16 9.06 -6.04
N ALA A 95 7.64 9.50 -7.19
CA ALA A 95 8.31 9.35 -8.49
C ALA A 95 9.56 10.23 -8.65
N ARG A 96 9.70 11.32 -7.87
CA ARG A 96 10.96 12.08 -7.76
C ARG A 96 11.89 11.44 -6.73
N ALA A 97 12.16 10.15 -6.85
CA ALA A 97 13.24 9.54 -6.09
C ALA A 97 14.56 10.20 -6.54
N PRO A 98 15.39 10.72 -5.62
CA PRO A 98 16.71 11.20 -5.99
C PRO A 98 17.57 10.02 -6.42
N ARG A 99 18.62 10.33 -7.17
CA ARG A 99 19.68 9.43 -7.66
C ARG A 99 19.92 8.27 -6.69
N PRO A 100 20.07 7.01 -7.17
CA PRO A 100 20.23 5.84 -6.30
C PRO A 100 21.29 6.13 -5.24
N PRO A 101 21.01 5.83 -3.96
CA PRO A 101 21.96 6.10 -2.90
C PRO A 101 23.28 5.37 -3.19
N PRO A 102 24.43 5.92 -2.77
CA PRO A 102 25.71 5.23 -2.90
C PRO A 102 25.59 3.83 -2.26
N ALA A 103 26.14 2.82 -2.93
CA ALA A 103 26.12 1.44 -2.47
C ALA A 103 26.65 1.37 -1.02
N GLY A 104 25.78 0.99 -0.08
CA GLY A 104 26.12 0.92 1.35
C GLY A 104 25.34 1.89 2.26
N SER A 105 24.66 2.91 1.71
CA SER A 105 23.68 3.68 2.49
C SER A 105 22.43 2.83 2.63
N GLY A 106 22.09 2.39 3.85
CA GLY A 106 20.88 1.63 4.14
C GLY A 106 19.66 2.34 3.55
N ALA A 107 19.15 1.84 2.43
CA ALA A 107 17.99 2.40 1.76
C ALA A 107 16.76 2.09 2.62
N GLY A 108 16.47 2.99 3.57
CA GLY A 108 15.26 2.91 4.37
C GLY A 108 14.01 2.88 3.50
N CYS A 109 12.94 2.27 4.00
CA CYS A 109 11.66 2.20 3.29
C CYS A 109 11.20 3.61 2.88
N LEU A 110 10.91 3.79 1.59
CA LEU A 110 10.47 5.09 1.05
C LEU A 110 9.09 5.49 1.59
N ILE A 111 8.21 4.51 1.81
CA ILE A 111 6.87 4.71 2.37
C ILE A 111 6.85 4.10 3.77
N GLN A 112 6.88 4.94 4.81
CA GLN A 112 6.97 4.48 6.19
C GLN A 112 5.61 4.19 6.82
N ALA A 113 4.58 4.92 6.40
CA ALA A 113 3.22 4.75 6.88
C ALA A 113 2.23 5.20 5.82
N VAL A 114 1.05 4.58 5.83
CA VAL A 114 -0.07 4.94 4.97
C VAL A 114 -1.32 4.99 5.83
N ALA A 115 -2.05 6.10 5.78
CA ALA A 115 -3.30 6.27 6.50
C ALA A 115 -4.36 6.89 5.59
N TRP A 116 -5.52 6.26 5.53
CA TRP A 116 -6.69 6.76 4.82
C TRP A 116 -7.65 7.38 5.83
N ASP A 117 -8.25 8.52 5.50
CA ASP A 117 -9.35 9.06 6.28
C ASP A 117 -10.60 8.16 6.21
N ALA A 118 -11.46 8.27 7.22
CA ALA A 118 -12.68 7.47 7.32
C ALA A 118 -13.67 7.68 6.16
N ARG A 119 -13.57 8.81 5.45
CA ARG A 119 -14.46 9.16 4.32
C ARG A 119 -13.92 8.72 2.96
N ALA A 120 -12.75 8.10 2.90
CA ALA A 120 -12.06 7.72 1.67
C ALA A 120 -11.70 8.91 0.75
N GLN A 121 -11.59 10.13 1.29
CA GLN A 121 -11.32 11.36 0.53
C GLN A 121 -9.87 11.82 0.64
N ARG A 122 -9.14 11.40 1.69
CA ARG A 122 -7.79 11.88 2.00
C ARG A 122 -6.89 10.71 2.32
N LEU A 123 -5.78 10.63 1.60
CA LEU A 123 -4.71 9.67 1.88
C LEU A 123 -3.48 10.44 2.36
N ALA A 124 -2.95 10.01 3.51
CA ALA A 124 -1.70 10.50 4.07
C ALA A 124 -0.62 9.40 3.91
N VAL A 125 0.54 9.79 3.38
CA VAL A 125 1.68 8.89 3.16
C VAL A 125 2.91 9.50 3.81
N ALA A 126 3.41 8.84 4.86
CA ALA A 126 4.66 9.25 5.48
C ALA A 126 5.84 8.83 4.60
N VAL A 127 6.67 9.80 4.23
CA VAL A 127 7.80 9.59 3.34
C VAL A 127 9.07 9.46 4.16
N GLY A 128 9.87 8.45 3.86
CA GLY A 128 11.13 8.16 4.53
C GLY A 128 12.27 7.85 3.56
N GLY A 129 13.27 7.14 4.09
CA GLY A 129 14.45 6.74 3.32
C GLY A 129 15.29 7.95 2.88
N SER A 130 15.86 7.86 1.68
CA SER A 130 16.72 8.90 1.08
C SER A 130 15.95 9.98 0.33
N HIS A 131 14.62 10.03 0.43
CA HIS A 131 13.82 11.01 -0.31
C HIS A 131 14.02 12.43 0.26
N PRO A 132 14.01 13.51 -0.56
CA PRO A 132 14.20 14.88 -0.07
C PRO A 132 13.10 15.34 0.89
N ALA A 133 11.92 14.72 0.78
CA ALA A 133 10.80 14.92 1.69
C ALA A 133 10.74 13.87 2.83
N ALA A 134 11.85 13.18 3.12
CA ALA A 134 11.92 12.28 4.26
C ALA A 134 11.56 13.04 5.55
N GLY A 135 10.75 12.41 6.40
CA GLY A 135 10.19 13.03 7.60
C GLY A 135 8.95 13.91 7.35
N CYS A 136 8.50 14.06 6.10
CA CYS A 136 7.25 14.76 5.78
C CYS A 136 6.11 13.75 5.52
N VAL A 137 4.87 14.21 5.67
CA VAL A 137 3.67 13.49 5.28
C VAL A 137 3.13 14.09 3.98
N ALA A 138 3.09 13.30 2.91
CA ALA A 138 2.44 13.68 1.67
C ALA A 138 0.93 13.44 1.76
N LEU A 139 0.14 14.46 1.45
CA LEU A 139 -1.32 14.39 1.41
C LEU A 139 -1.82 14.27 -0.02
N TYR A 140 -2.84 13.43 -0.20
CA TYR A 140 -3.49 13.16 -1.47
C TYR A 140 -5.00 13.22 -1.35
N ASP A 141 -5.63 13.72 -2.40
CA ASP A 141 -7.07 13.67 -2.64
C ASP A 141 -7.37 12.34 -3.34
N THR A 142 -8.18 11.49 -2.74
CA THR A 142 -8.52 10.17 -3.31
C THR A 142 -9.88 10.18 -3.98
N ARG A 143 -9.98 9.53 -5.14
CA ARG A 143 -11.23 9.29 -5.85
C ARG A 143 -11.30 7.86 -6.32
N CYS A 144 -12.45 7.21 -6.15
CA CYS A 144 -12.68 5.83 -6.57
C CYS A 144 -13.88 5.81 -7.51
N ASP A 145 -13.65 6.10 -8.80
CA ASP A 145 -14.68 6.02 -9.84
C ASP A 145 -14.02 5.91 -11.24
N PRO A 146 -13.99 4.72 -11.89
CA PRO A 146 -14.21 3.39 -11.32
C PRO A 146 -12.96 2.81 -10.63
N ILE A 147 -11.79 3.41 -10.90
CA ILE A 147 -10.49 2.98 -10.37
C ILE A 147 -10.03 3.98 -9.32
N LEU A 148 -9.39 3.47 -8.26
CA LEU A 148 -8.78 4.31 -7.25
C LEU A 148 -7.67 5.18 -7.87
N SER A 149 -7.78 6.48 -7.67
CA SER A 149 -6.77 7.47 -8.05
C SER A 149 -6.45 8.37 -6.86
N ALA A 150 -5.19 8.83 -6.80
CA ALA A 150 -4.70 9.70 -5.74
C ALA A 150 -4.00 10.91 -6.36
N ARG A 151 -4.50 12.11 -6.07
CA ARG A 151 -3.95 13.38 -6.55
C ARG A 151 -3.23 14.09 -5.42
N PHE A 152 -1.94 14.37 -5.61
CA PHE A 152 -1.13 15.07 -4.61
C PHE A 152 -1.70 16.47 -4.31
N ILE A 153 -1.83 16.80 -3.02
CA ILE A 153 -2.32 18.09 -2.53
C ILE A 153 -1.16 18.91 -1.95
N GLY A 154 -0.29 18.30 -1.15
CA GLY A 154 0.78 19.02 -0.45
C GLY A 154 1.50 18.16 0.57
N PHE A 155 2.50 18.76 1.23
CA PHE A 155 3.23 18.14 2.33
C PHE A 155 2.86 18.78 3.67
N MET A 156 2.87 17.97 4.72
CA MET A 156 2.88 18.42 6.11
C MET A 156 4.21 18.02 6.77
N ARG A 157 4.69 18.88 7.66
CA ARG A 157 5.87 18.66 8.52
C ARG A 157 5.45 18.68 9.97
#